data_AF-A0A5E4TSN8-F1
#
_entry.id   AF-A0A5E4TSN8-F1
#
_cell.length_a   1.000
_cell.length_b   1.000
_cell.length_c   1.000
_cell.angle_alpha   90.00
_cell.angle_beta   90.00
_cell.angle_gamma   90.00
#
_symmetry.space_group_name_H-M   'P 1'
#
loop_
_entity.id
_entity.type
_entity.pdbx_description
1 polymer ?
#
loop_
_entity_poly.entity_id
_entity_poly.type
_entity_poly.pdbx_seq_one_letter_code
_entity_poly.pdbx_strand_id
1 'polypeptide(L)'
;METTEPQVVPPPSEEDAQLHDTFRISNPLEIGGVLRHLATRGDFVTVYFANGQRQLVTRILKVDIPARGFYFDWGGVEKESRALLDSKRAMFVAVPEGIQVHFPCLDVAEREFEGYPAFYASFPEHLVRLQRRDYFRVKTPILNPYQCKVQFPDEQQFVRMSVFDLSLGGVGLRSKLPIVAEIPKGTMLMQVDMELRDYGTVQVDLEVCSLRTVPLAKDVEHHLGCRFVALTRAAESRLQKLITQLELNRKALVRG
;
A
#
# COMPACT_ATOMS: atom_id res chain seq x y z
N MET A 1 -4.94 -19.20 10.34
CA MET A 1 -5.25 -18.31 9.19
C MET A 1 -5.76 -17.02 9.78
N GLU A 2 -4.95 -15.97 9.71
CA GLU A 2 -5.35 -14.64 10.16
C GLU A 2 -6.52 -14.21 9.25
N THR A 3 -7.74 -14.20 9.78
CA THR A 3 -8.91 -13.71 9.06
C THR A 3 -8.70 -12.23 8.86
N THR A 4 -8.17 -11.85 7.69
CA THR A 4 -8.10 -10.45 7.28
C THR A 4 -9.54 -9.96 7.25
N GLU A 5 -9.87 -8.97 8.08
CA GLU A 5 -11.19 -8.34 8.03
C GLU A 5 -11.35 -7.62 6.68
N PRO A 6 -12.58 -7.56 6.13
CA PRO A 6 -12.85 -6.76 4.94
C PRO A 6 -12.53 -5.30 5.24
N GLN A 7 -11.46 -4.78 4.64
CA GLN A 7 -11.11 -3.37 4.72
C GLN A 7 -11.48 -2.69 3.42
N VAL A 8 -12.21 -1.57 3.55
CA VAL A 8 -12.45 -0.65 2.44
C VAL A 8 -11.12 -0.03 2.06
N VAL A 9 -10.68 -0.28 0.83
CA VAL A 9 -9.48 0.35 0.27
C VAL A 9 -9.90 1.66 -0.36
N PRO A 10 -9.34 2.82 0.04
CA PRO A 10 -9.73 4.11 -0.53
C PRO A 10 -9.56 4.13 -2.05
N PRO A 11 -10.32 4.99 -2.76
CA PRO A 11 -10.13 5.16 -4.19
C PRO A 11 -8.69 5.61 -4.48
N PRO A 12 -8.15 5.32 -5.68
CA PRO A 12 -6.84 5.84 -6.08
C PRO A 12 -6.82 7.36 -5.94
N SER A 13 -5.73 7.92 -5.41
CA SER A 13 -5.56 9.38 -5.37
C SER A 13 -5.50 9.96 -6.78
N GLU A 14 -5.65 11.29 -6.93
CA GLU A 14 -5.54 11.92 -8.24
C GLU A 14 -4.19 11.65 -8.91
N GLU A 15 -3.09 11.65 -8.13
CA GLU A 15 -1.77 11.25 -8.62
C GLU A 15 -1.79 9.80 -9.11
N ASP A 16 -2.35 8.87 -8.32
CA ASP A 16 -2.45 7.46 -8.69
C ASP A 16 -3.27 7.25 -9.97
N ALA A 17 -4.35 8.02 -10.13
CA ALA A 17 -5.24 8.01 -11.28
C ALA A 17 -4.61 8.64 -12.53
N GLN A 18 -3.66 9.56 -12.37
CA GLN A 18 -2.96 10.27 -13.45
C GLN A 18 -1.63 9.63 -13.86
N LEU A 19 -1.16 8.58 -13.17
CA LEU A 19 0.12 7.95 -13.47
C LEU A 19 0.15 7.30 -14.87
N HIS A 20 1.24 7.63 -15.59
CA HIS A 20 1.56 7.25 -16.97
C HIS A 20 1.71 5.74 -17.22
N ASP A 21 1.70 5.38 -18.51
CA ASP A 21 1.76 4.03 -19.12
C ASP A 21 2.67 2.98 -18.45
N THR A 22 3.71 3.39 -17.72
CA THR A 22 4.69 2.50 -17.06
C THR A 22 4.06 1.49 -16.09
N PHE A 23 2.94 1.83 -15.43
CA PHE A 23 2.24 0.92 -14.51
C PHE A 23 0.96 0.32 -15.11
N ARG A 24 0.65 0.67 -16.37
CA ARG A 24 -0.55 0.26 -17.07
C ARG A 24 -0.31 -1.08 -17.75
N ILE A 25 -1.15 -2.04 -17.44
CA ILE A 25 -1.19 -3.35 -18.07
C ILE A 25 -2.43 -3.40 -18.97
N SER A 26 -2.21 -3.50 -20.28
CA SER A 26 -3.27 -3.56 -21.30
C SER A 26 -3.33 -4.91 -22.02
N ASN A 27 -2.35 -5.78 -21.80
CA ASN A 27 -2.34 -7.13 -22.38
C ASN A 27 -3.39 -8.02 -21.69
N PRO A 28 -4.41 -8.55 -22.40
CA PRO A 28 -5.48 -9.35 -21.79
C PRO A 28 -5.00 -10.59 -21.02
N LEU A 29 -3.88 -11.20 -21.42
CA LEU A 29 -3.32 -12.35 -20.72
C LEU A 29 -2.74 -11.93 -19.35
N GLU A 30 -2.04 -10.81 -19.31
CA GLU A 30 -1.49 -10.26 -18.07
C GLU A 30 -2.61 -9.75 -17.14
N ILE A 31 -3.64 -9.11 -17.71
CA ILE A 31 -4.87 -8.74 -17.00
C ILE A 31 -5.49 -9.97 -16.36
N GLY A 32 -5.71 -11.04 -17.13
CA GLY A 32 -6.23 -12.30 -16.63
C GLY A 32 -5.36 -12.91 -15.53
N GLY A 33 -4.04 -12.79 -15.63
CA GLY A 33 -3.09 -13.21 -14.60
C GLY A 33 -3.26 -12.45 -13.28
N VAL A 34 -3.37 -11.13 -13.33
CA VAL A 34 -3.59 -10.28 -12.14
C VAL A 34 -4.95 -10.59 -11.49
N LEU A 35 -6.02 -10.65 -12.28
CA LEU A 35 -7.36 -10.97 -11.77
C LEU A 35 -7.41 -12.37 -11.15
N ARG A 36 -6.72 -13.35 -11.75
CA ARG A 36 -6.63 -14.71 -11.22
C ARG A 36 -5.86 -14.74 -9.90
N HIS A 37 -4.79 -13.97 -9.78
CA HIS A 37 -4.04 -13.84 -8.52
C HIS A 37 -4.94 -13.36 -7.37
N LEU A 38 -5.74 -12.31 -7.63
CA LEU A 38 -6.73 -11.81 -6.66
C LEU A 38 -7.75 -12.90 -6.28
N ALA A 39 -8.28 -13.63 -7.27
CA ALA A 39 -9.26 -14.69 -7.05
C ALA A 39 -8.69 -15.86 -6.23
N THR A 40 -7.51 -16.37 -6.61
CA THR A 40 -6.87 -17.52 -5.94
C THR A 40 -6.52 -17.22 -4.49
N ARG A 41 -6.15 -15.97 -4.17
CA ARG A 41 -5.85 -15.56 -2.80
C ARG A 41 -7.10 -15.20 -1.98
N GLY A 42 -8.24 -14.97 -2.63
CA GLY A 42 -9.43 -14.42 -1.98
C GLY A 42 -9.22 -12.99 -1.46
N ASP A 43 -8.35 -12.22 -2.12
CA ASP A 43 -8.07 -10.84 -1.74
C ASP A 43 -9.37 -10.02 -1.86
N PHE A 44 -9.64 -9.15 -0.88
CA PHE A 44 -10.78 -8.24 -0.96
C PHE A 44 -10.58 -7.20 -2.05
N VAL A 45 -11.69 -6.87 -2.70
CA VAL A 45 -11.78 -5.83 -3.72
C VAL A 45 -12.86 -4.84 -3.32
N THR A 46 -12.52 -3.55 -3.30
CA THR A 46 -13.49 -2.47 -3.12
C THR A 46 -13.95 -1.99 -4.49
N VAL A 47 -15.26 -1.94 -4.72
CA VAL A 47 -15.86 -1.47 -5.97
C VAL A 47 -16.52 -0.13 -5.71
N TYR A 48 -16.01 0.91 -6.35
CA TYR A 48 -16.55 2.27 -6.32
C TYR A 48 -17.42 2.53 -7.55
N PHE A 49 -18.63 3.03 -7.35
CA PHE A 49 -19.59 3.31 -8.43
C PHE A 49 -20.42 4.56 -8.11
N ALA A 50 -21.34 4.93 -9.00
CA ALA A 50 -22.07 6.21 -8.91
C ALA A 50 -21.12 7.41 -8.73
N ASN A 51 -20.10 7.49 -9.58
CA ASN A 51 -19.03 8.52 -9.51
C ASN A 51 -18.29 8.56 -8.16
N GLY A 52 -18.12 7.39 -7.52
CA GLY A 52 -17.41 7.25 -6.26
C GLY A 52 -18.24 7.56 -5.02
N GLN A 53 -19.53 7.90 -5.17
CA GLN A 53 -20.43 8.18 -4.04
C GLN A 53 -20.87 6.91 -3.31
N ARG A 54 -20.75 5.75 -3.95
CA ARG A 54 -21.15 4.46 -3.41
C ARG A 54 -20.03 3.45 -3.55
N GLN A 55 -20.01 2.49 -2.64
CA GLN A 55 -18.98 1.46 -2.60
C GLN A 55 -19.53 0.15 -2.04
N LEU A 56 -18.93 -0.96 -2.45
CA LEU A 56 -19.10 -2.26 -1.80
C LEU A 56 -17.78 -3.03 -1.76
N VAL A 57 -17.63 -3.91 -0.78
CA VAL A 57 -16.49 -4.83 -0.65
C VAL A 57 -16.92 -6.21 -1.13
N THR A 58 -16.13 -6.82 -2.00
CA THR A 58 -16.40 -8.10 -2.65
C THR A 58 -15.10 -8.90 -2.84
N ARG A 59 -15.19 -10.06 -3.47
CA ARG A 59 -14.06 -10.90 -3.91
C ARG A 59 -14.31 -11.40 -5.33
N ILE A 60 -13.25 -11.62 -6.09
CA ILE A 60 -13.34 -12.29 -7.39
C ILE A 60 -13.51 -13.79 -7.14
N LEU A 61 -14.59 -14.36 -7.66
CA LEU A 61 -14.94 -15.78 -7.50
C LEU A 61 -14.26 -16.65 -8.56
N LYS A 62 -14.29 -16.18 -9.82
CA LYS A 62 -13.72 -16.92 -10.96
C LYS A 62 -13.29 -15.97 -12.06
N VAL A 63 -12.20 -16.32 -12.74
CA VAL A 63 -11.70 -15.61 -13.93
C VAL A 63 -11.76 -16.53 -15.14
N ASP A 64 -12.51 -16.12 -16.16
CA ASP A 64 -12.62 -16.77 -17.45
C ASP A 64 -11.72 -16.04 -18.47
N ILE A 65 -10.51 -16.56 -18.66
CA ILE A 65 -9.54 -15.97 -19.60
C ILE A 65 -10.01 -16.07 -21.06
N PRO A 66 -10.50 -17.24 -21.55
CA PRO A 66 -11.06 -17.34 -22.90
C PRO A 66 -12.17 -16.32 -23.18
N ALA A 67 -13.13 -16.18 -22.26
CA ALA A 67 -14.23 -15.22 -22.40
C ALA A 67 -13.84 -13.76 -22.06
N ARG A 68 -12.62 -13.54 -21.55
CA ARG A 68 -12.13 -12.27 -21.03
C ARG A 68 -13.13 -11.62 -20.08
N GLY A 69 -13.58 -12.39 -19.09
CA GLY A 69 -14.49 -11.91 -18.06
C GLY A 69 -14.27 -12.60 -16.73
N PHE A 70 -14.91 -12.09 -15.70
CA PHE A 70 -14.77 -12.63 -14.36
C PHE A 70 -16.06 -12.47 -13.57
N TYR A 71 -16.26 -13.40 -12.64
CA TYR A 71 -17.34 -13.41 -11.66
C TYR A 71 -16.82 -12.84 -10.35
N PHE A 72 -17.63 -12.04 -9.68
CA PHE A 72 -17.34 -11.54 -8.34
C PHE A 72 -18.57 -11.55 -7.44
N ASP A 73 -18.32 -11.64 -6.14
CA ASP A 73 -19.31 -11.96 -5.14
C ASP A 73 -20.40 -10.90 -5.02
N TRP A 74 -21.63 -11.35 -4.75
CA TRP A 74 -22.75 -10.47 -4.46
C TRP A 74 -22.52 -9.77 -3.12
N GLY A 75 -22.63 -8.45 -3.11
CA GLY A 75 -22.37 -7.69 -1.90
C GLY A 75 -23.36 -8.03 -0.78
N GLY A 76 -22.91 -8.02 0.47
CA GLY A 76 -23.75 -8.31 1.64
C GLY A 76 -24.86 -7.28 1.92
N VAL A 77 -24.89 -6.17 1.19
CA VAL A 77 -25.93 -5.13 1.28
C VAL A 77 -26.67 -5.06 -0.05
N GLU A 78 -27.86 -5.66 -0.10
CA GLU A 78 -28.67 -5.79 -1.32
C GLU A 78 -28.88 -4.46 -2.06
N LYS A 79 -29.10 -3.36 -1.32
CA LYS A 79 -29.27 -2.02 -1.88
C LYS A 79 -28.05 -1.52 -2.66
N GLU A 80 -26.84 -1.86 -2.21
CA GLU A 80 -25.60 -1.51 -2.91
C GLU A 80 -25.40 -2.42 -4.12
N SER A 81 -25.70 -3.70 -3.98
CA SER A 81 -25.61 -4.68 -5.06
C SER A 81 -26.52 -4.31 -6.24
N ARG A 82 -27.78 -3.98 -5.97
CA ARG A 82 -28.73 -3.53 -7.00
C ARG A 82 -28.29 -2.24 -7.68
N ALA A 83 -27.79 -1.28 -6.91
CA ALA A 83 -27.35 -0.02 -7.47
C ALA A 83 -26.06 -0.10 -8.30
N LEU A 84 -25.22 -1.10 -8.05
CA LEU A 84 -24.07 -1.38 -8.90
C LEU A 84 -24.52 -1.79 -10.31
N LEU A 85 -25.61 -2.56 -10.44
CA LEU A 85 -26.16 -2.97 -11.74
C LEU A 85 -26.68 -1.78 -12.57
N ASP A 86 -27.19 -0.76 -11.90
CA ASP A 86 -27.66 0.48 -12.57
C ASP A 86 -26.49 1.39 -13.01
N SER A 87 -25.26 1.09 -12.57
CA SER A 87 -24.09 1.92 -12.84
C SER A 87 -23.39 1.53 -14.14
N LYS A 88 -23.16 2.53 -15.00
CA LYS A 88 -22.44 2.34 -16.28
C LYS A 88 -20.95 2.06 -16.14
N ARG A 89 -20.36 2.51 -15.03
CA ARG A 89 -18.93 2.36 -14.76
C ARG A 89 -18.71 2.11 -13.28
N ALA A 90 -17.82 1.18 -13.00
CA ALA A 90 -17.35 0.87 -11.67
C ALA A 90 -15.81 0.81 -11.64
N MET A 91 -15.20 1.32 -10.57
CA MET A 91 -13.76 1.28 -10.34
C MET A 91 -13.46 0.24 -9.27
N PHE A 92 -12.68 -0.77 -9.63
CA PHE A 92 -12.24 -1.83 -8.73
C PHE A 92 -10.89 -1.43 -8.15
N VAL A 93 -10.72 -1.61 -6.84
CA VAL A 93 -9.47 -1.31 -6.12
C VAL A 93 -9.16 -2.46 -5.17
N ALA A 94 -7.95 -3.00 -5.27
CA ALA A 94 -7.43 -4.05 -4.40
C ALA A 94 -5.98 -3.74 -4.02
N VAL A 95 -5.50 -4.31 -2.91
CA VAL A 95 -4.10 -4.14 -2.47
C VAL A 95 -3.46 -5.50 -2.18
N PRO A 96 -3.37 -6.40 -3.17
CA PRO A 96 -2.68 -7.69 -2.99
C PRO A 96 -1.24 -7.43 -2.52
N GLU A 97 -0.90 -7.97 -1.35
CA GLU A 97 0.48 -7.97 -0.82
C GLU A 97 1.09 -6.55 -0.73
N GLY A 98 0.26 -5.53 -0.51
CA GLY A 98 0.72 -4.14 -0.41
C GLY A 98 0.95 -3.44 -1.75
N ILE A 99 0.59 -4.06 -2.88
CA ILE A 99 0.64 -3.47 -4.22
C ILE A 99 -0.77 -3.07 -4.61
N GLN A 100 -1.01 -1.77 -4.79
CA GLN A 100 -2.32 -1.29 -5.21
C GLN A 100 -2.57 -1.67 -6.68
N VAL A 101 -3.71 -2.29 -6.92
CA VAL A 101 -4.23 -2.63 -8.24
C VAL A 101 -5.57 -1.94 -8.39
N HIS A 102 -5.77 -1.22 -9.49
CA HIS A 102 -7.08 -0.66 -9.80
C HIS A 102 -7.41 -0.70 -11.28
N PHE A 103 -8.69 -0.85 -11.60
CA PHE A 103 -9.17 -0.94 -12.98
C PHE A 103 -10.66 -0.58 -13.10
N PRO A 104 -11.06 0.10 -14.19
CA PRO A 104 -12.46 0.36 -14.48
C PRO A 104 -13.10 -0.81 -15.22
N CYS A 105 -14.33 -1.18 -14.84
CA CYS A 105 -15.21 -2.03 -15.66
C CYS A 105 -16.47 -1.25 -16.04
N LEU A 106 -17.06 -1.64 -17.16
CA LEU A 106 -18.30 -1.08 -17.69
C LEU A 106 -19.40 -2.13 -17.65
N ASP A 107 -20.64 -1.65 -17.52
CA ASP A 107 -21.87 -2.45 -17.63
C ASP A 107 -21.80 -3.79 -16.88
N VAL A 108 -21.60 -3.72 -15.56
CA VAL A 108 -21.65 -4.91 -14.67
C VAL A 108 -23.03 -5.56 -14.77
N ALA A 109 -23.07 -6.88 -14.91
CA ALA A 109 -24.31 -7.64 -15.03
C ALA A 109 -24.50 -8.60 -13.84
N GLU A 110 -25.75 -8.87 -13.49
CA GLU A 110 -26.13 -9.97 -12.60
C GLU A 110 -26.05 -11.29 -13.37
N ARG A 111 -25.40 -12.30 -12.78
CA ARG A 111 -25.36 -13.68 -13.28
C ARG A 111 -25.41 -14.66 -12.12
N GLU A 112 -25.72 -15.91 -12.41
CA GLU A 112 -25.59 -16.98 -11.43
C GLU A 112 -24.15 -17.52 -11.43
N PHE A 113 -23.63 -17.79 -10.24
CA PHE A 113 -22.39 -18.54 -10.02
C PHE A 113 -22.64 -19.59 -8.94
N GLU A 114 -22.46 -20.87 -9.27
CA GLU A 114 -22.66 -22.01 -8.35
C GLU A 114 -24.03 -22.01 -7.64
N GLY A 115 -25.10 -21.58 -8.34
CA GLY A 115 -26.46 -21.55 -7.80
C GLY A 115 -26.80 -20.31 -6.97
N TYR A 116 -25.89 -19.34 -6.85
CA TYR A 116 -26.10 -18.10 -6.12
C TYR A 116 -25.98 -16.87 -7.03
N PRO A 117 -26.66 -15.75 -6.72
CA PRO A 117 -26.44 -14.49 -7.40
C PRO A 117 -24.98 -14.06 -7.28
N ALA A 118 -24.44 -13.55 -8.38
CA ALA A 118 -23.10 -12.99 -8.49
C ALA A 118 -23.11 -11.88 -9.53
N PHE A 119 -22.05 -11.10 -9.56
CA PHE A 119 -21.80 -10.17 -10.65
C PHE A 119 -20.89 -10.79 -11.70
N TYR A 120 -21.03 -10.31 -12.93
CA TYR A 120 -20.14 -10.60 -14.03
C TYR A 120 -19.70 -9.30 -14.71
N ALA A 121 -18.41 -9.19 -14.99
CA ALA A 121 -17.85 -8.11 -15.78
C ALA A 121 -16.85 -8.64 -16.81
N SER A 122 -16.79 -7.96 -17.96
CA SER A 122 -15.70 -8.14 -18.91
C SER A 122 -14.39 -7.61 -18.34
N PHE A 123 -13.27 -8.13 -18.84
CA PHE A 123 -11.94 -7.59 -18.51
C PHE A 123 -11.90 -6.10 -18.85
N PRO A 124 -11.21 -5.31 -18.03
CA PRO A 124 -10.97 -3.91 -18.35
C PRO A 124 -10.08 -3.83 -19.60
N GLU A 125 -10.17 -2.72 -20.34
CA GLU A 125 -9.20 -2.45 -21.42
C GLU A 125 -7.77 -2.31 -20.89
N HIS A 126 -7.65 -1.89 -19.62
CA HIS A 126 -6.39 -1.75 -18.92
C HIS A 126 -6.61 -1.84 -17.42
N LEU A 127 -5.59 -2.33 -16.71
CA LEU A 127 -5.48 -2.19 -15.26
C LEU A 127 -4.20 -1.47 -14.90
N VAL A 128 -4.17 -0.82 -13.74
CA VAL A 128 -2.97 -0.21 -13.19
C VAL A 128 -2.51 -1.04 -12.01
N ARG A 129 -1.22 -1.41 -12.00
CA ARG A 129 -0.57 -2.15 -10.90
C ARG A 129 0.59 -1.32 -10.36
N LEU A 130 0.35 -0.62 -9.26
CA LEU A 130 1.24 0.39 -8.67
C LEU A 130 2.34 -0.24 -7.80
N GLN A 131 3.27 -0.97 -8.43
CA GLN A 131 4.47 -1.46 -7.76
C GLN A 131 5.57 -0.39 -7.80
N ARG A 132 5.46 0.65 -6.96
CA ARG A 132 6.41 1.79 -6.89
C ARG A 132 7.70 1.52 -6.13
N ARG A 133 7.90 0.30 -5.64
CA ARG A 133 8.98 -0.02 -4.69
C ARG A 133 10.01 -0.91 -5.34
N ASP A 134 11.22 -0.39 -5.48
CA ASP A 134 12.38 -1.15 -5.94
C ASP A 134 12.96 -2.05 -4.84
N TYR A 135 12.66 -1.75 -3.57
CA TYR A 135 13.20 -2.43 -2.41
C TYR A 135 12.09 -2.94 -1.47
N PHE A 136 12.29 -4.15 -0.95
CA PHE A 136 11.48 -4.71 0.12
C PHE A 136 11.56 -3.84 1.39
N ARG A 137 10.43 -3.66 2.07
CA ARG A 137 10.32 -2.90 3.33
C ARG A 137 9.97 -3.83 4.47
N VAL A 138 10.71 -3.71 5.57
CA VAL A 138 10.44 -4.43 6.81
C VAL A 138 9.95 -3.46 7.89
N LYS A 139 8.93 -3.89 8.65
CA LYS A 139 8.48 -3.14 9.84
C LYS A 139 9.51 -3.29 10.95
N THR A 140 9.75 -2.20 11.68
CA THR A 140 10.64 -2.18 12.83
C THR A 140 9.86 -2.46 14.12
N PRO A 141 10.53 -2.87 15.21
CA PRO A 141 9.83 -3.20 16.45
C PRO A 141 9.13 -1.97 17.04
N ILE A 142 7.87 -2.14 17.44
CA ILE A 142 7.07 -1.07 18.06
C ILE A 142 7.54 -0.82 19.50
N LEU A 143 7.86 -1.88 20.25
CA LEU A 143 8.42 -1.78 21.59
C LEU A 143 9.92 -1.46 21.49
N ASN A 144 10.36 -0.50 22.32
CA ASN A 144 11.73 0.04 22.38
C ASN A 144 12.24 0.70 21.07
N PRO A 145 11.43 1.36 20.23
CA PRO A 145 11.66 1.58 18.79
C PRO A 145 13.06 2.13 18.43
N TYR A 146 13.61 1.73 17.27
CA TYR A 146 14.79 2.40 16.70
C TYR A 146 14.52 3.88 16.53
N GLN A 147 15.54 4.72 16.68
CA GLN A 147 15.40 6.17 16.65
C GLN A 147 16.24 6.79 15.54
N CYS A 148 15.73 7.83 14.92
CA CYS A 148 16.50 8.76 14.10
C CYS A 148 16.60 10.08 14.85
N LYS A 149 17.82 10.57 15.01
CA LYS A 149 18.10 11.89 15.54
C LYS A 149 18.39 12.83 14.36
N VAL A 150 17.47 13.77 14.14
CA VAL A 150 17.49 14.68 12.99
C VAL A 150 17.65 16.10 13.49
N GLN A 151 18.51 16.88 12.84
CA GLN A 151 18.49 18.33 12.97
C GLN A 151 17.82 18.90 11.72
N PHE A 152 16.70 19.60 11.90
CA PHE A 152 16.05 20.27 10.78
C PHE A 152 16.83 21.54 10.42
N PRO A 153 16.91 21.95 9.14
CA PRO A 153 17.70 23.10 8.71
C PRO A 153 17.40 24.40 9.49
N ASP A 154 16.15 24.61 9.88
CA ASP A 154 15.70 25.83 10.56
C ASP A 154 15.61 25.68 12.10
N GLU A 155 16.03 24.53 12.64
CA GLU A 155 15.91 24.22 14.07
C GLU A 155 17.27 24.08 14.76
N GLN A 156 17.39 24.73 15.91
CA GLN A 156 18.57 24.62 16.77
C GLN A 156 18.61 23.28 17.52
N GLN A 157 17.45 22.63 17.69
CA GLN A 157 17.33 21.40 18.48
C GLN A 157 17.19 20.16 17.61
N PHE A 158 17.80 19.08 18.08
CA PHE A 158 17.61 17.77 17.48
C PHE A 158 16.22 17.22 17.80
N VAL A 159 15.54 16.76 16.77
CA VAL A 159 14.27 16.04 16.88
C VAL A 159 14.53 14.54 16.80
N ARG A 160 14.00 13.81 17.77
CA ARG A 160 14.00 12.34 17.76
C ARG A 160 12.70 11.83 17.16
N MET A 161 12.83 10.96 16.17
CA MET A 161 11.70 10.28 15.52
C MET A 161 11.90 8.78 15.57
N SER A 162 10.82 8.03 15.78
CA SER A 162 10.90 6.58 15.78
C SER A 162 10.91 6.05 14.35
N VAL A 163 11.72 5.03 14.07
CA VAL A 163 11.67 4.32 12.79
C VAL A 163 10.42 3.45 12.76
N PHE A 164 9.63 3.56 11.70
CA PHE A 164 8.40 2.83 11.45
C PHE A 164 8.60 1.64 10.48
N ASP A 165 9.38 1.85 9.41
CA ASP A 165 9.84 0.79 8.51
C ASP A 165 11.18 1.14 7.87
N LEU A 166 11.84 0.12 7.31
CA LEU A 166 13.16 0.23 6.71
C LEU A 166 13.22 -0.58 5.40
N SER A 167 13.92 -0.05 4.41
CA SER A 167 14.36 -0.74 3.19
C SER A 167 15.78 -0.35 2.85
N LEU A 168 16.38 -0.90 1.79
CA LEU A 168 17.66 -0.40 1.28
C LEU A 168 17.54 0.96 0.58
N GLY A 169 16.35 1.32 0.09
CA GLY A 169 16.13 2.60 -0.61
C GLY A 169 15.75 3.76 0.32
N GLY A 170 15.36 3.49 1.56
CA GLY A 170 14.88 4.53 2.46
C GLY A 170 14.31 4.02 3.77
N VAL A 171 13.83 4.98 4.57
CA VAL A 171 13.33 4.79 5.93
C VAL A 171 12.00 5.51 6.12
N GLY A 172 11.05 4.84 6.76
CA GLY A 172 9.83 5.46 7.28
C GLY A 172 10.05 5.91 8.72
N LEU A 173 9.81 7.18 9.02
CA LEU A 173 9.90 7.76 10.37
C LEU A 173 8.51 8.14 10.87
N ARG A 174 8.32 8.16 12.18
CA ARG A 174 7.09 8.62 12.81
C ARG A 174 7.34 9.46 14.06
N SER A 175 6.51 10.45 14.26
CA SER A 175 6.56 11.36 15.41
C SER A 175 5.18 11.96 15.68
N LYS A 176 4.95 12.38 16.92
CA LYS A 176 3.77 13.15 17.33
C LYS A 176 4.07 14.64 17.47
N LEU A 177 5.30 15.05 17.17
CA LEU A 177 5.73 16.44 17.34
C LEU A 177 5.12 17.31 16.23
N PRO A 178 4.45 18.43 16.56
CA PRO A 178 3.80 19.30 15.58
C PRO A 178 4.73 19.82 14.48
N ILE A 179 6.00 20.08 14.81
CA ILE A 179 7.01 20.52 13.84
C ILE A 179 7.17 19.55 12.66
N VAL A 180 6.89 18.27 12.88
CA VAL A 180 7.01 17.23 11.87
C VAL A 180 5.88 17.31 10.83
N ALA A 181 4.76 17.97 11.18
CA ALA A 181 3.59 18.12 10.33
C ALA A 181 3.78 19.10 9.16
N GLU A 182 4.82 19.95 9.21
CA GLU A 182 5.01 21.04 8.26
C GLU A 182 6.25 20.85 7.38
N ILE A 183 6.94 19.71 7.50
CA ILE A 183 8.18 19.46 6.77
C ILE A 183 7.89 19.31 5.27
N PRO A 184 8.46 20.16 4.40
CA PRO A 184 8.24 20.08 2.96
C PRO A 184 8.82 18.81 2.33
N LYS A 185 8.15 18.30 1.29
CA LYS A 185 8.73 17.30 0.38
C LYS A 185 9.96 17.89 -0.30
N GLY A 186 11.02 17.10 -0.43
CA GLY A 186 12.31 17.51 -0.97
C GLY A 186 13.28 18.05 0.09
N THR A 187 12.87 18.20 1.35
CA THR A 187 13.76 18.63 2.44
C THR A 187 14.90 17.64 2.62
N MET A 188 16.14 18.16 2.67
CA MET A 188 17.34 17.40 2.93
C MET A 188 17.64 17.39 4.43
N LEU A 189 17.80 16.19 4.99
CA LEU A 189 18.18 15.98 6.38
C LEU A 189 19.57 15.34 6.38
N MET A 190 20.58 16.13 6.72
CA MET A 190 21.98 15.73 6.63
C MET A 190 22.48 15.17 7.96
N GLN A 191 23.43 14.23 7.88
CA GLN A 191 24.11 13.65 9.05
C GLN A 191 23.16 13.10 10.10
N VAL A 192 22.09 12.43 9.64
CA VAL A 192 21.10 11.82 10.52
C VAL A 192 21.68 10.58 11.16
N ASP A 193 21.70 10.56 12.49
CA ASP A 193 22.11 9.39 13.26
C ASP A 193 20.90 8.46 13.46
N MET A 194 20.96 7.28 12.84
CA MET A 194 20.01 6.19 13.07
C MET A 194 20.53 5.28 14.17
N GLU A 195 19.92 5.34 15.36
CA GLU A 195 20.22 4.50 16.52
C GLU A 195 19.43 3.17 16.42
N LEU A 196 20.12 2.09 16.02
CA LEU A 196 19.54 0.77 15.72
C LEU A 196 19.74 -0.24 16.86
N ARG A 197 19.83 0.25 18.11
CA ARG A 197 20.09 -0.55 19.34
C ARG A 197 21.35 -1.42 19.20
N ASP A 198 21.22 -2.74 19.36
CA ASP A 198 22.29 -3.73 19.30
C ASP A 198 23.01 -3.77 17.94
N TYR A 199 22.41 -3.19 16.90
CA TYR A 199 23.01 -3.06 15.57
C TYR A 199 23.86 -1.79 15.42
N GLY A 200 23.96 -0.98 16.48
CA GLY A 200 24.73 0.24 16.56
C GLY A 200 24.08 1.44 15.87
N THR A 201 24.87 2.49 15.66
CA THR A 201 24.43 3.70 14.96
C THR A 201 24.90 3.69 13.51
N VAL A 202 24.05 4.16 12.61
CA VAL A 202 24.36 4.39 11.20
C VAL A 202 24.07 5.85 10.88
N GLN A 203 25.08 6.58 10.42
CA GLN A 203 24.91 7.94 9.93
C GLN A 203 24.52 7.91 8.45
N VAL A 204 23.47 8.64 8.08
CA VAL A 204 22.93 8.72 6.72
C VAL A 204 22.48 10.14 6.40
N ASP A 205 22.40 10.45 5.11
CA ASP A 205 21.69 11.62 4.61
C ASP A 205 20.33 11.16 4.05
N LEU A 206 19.29 11.95 4.30
CA LEU A 206 17.91 11.64 3.92
C LEU A 206 17.30 12.77 3.10
N GLU A 207 16.42 12.42 2.17
CA GLU A 207 15.52 13.37 1.51
C GLU A 207 14.08 12.98 1.80
N VAL A 208 13.27 13.95 2.24
CA VAL A 208 11.84 13.74 2.55
C VAL A 208 11.06 13.56 1.25
N CYS A 209 10.48 12.39 1.04
CA CYS A 209 9.72 12.07 -0.18
C CYS A 209 8.20 12.17 0.01
N SER A 210 7.72 11.99 1.25
CA SER A 210 6.30 12.01 1.56
C SER A 210 6.05 12.32 3.04
N LEU A 211 4.97 13.02 3.33
CA LEU A 211 4.45 13.23 4.67
C LEU A 211 2.99 12.79 4.70
N ARG A 212 2.61 11.99 5.69
CA ARG A 212 1.20 11.65 5.94
C ARG A 212 0.87 11.80 7.42
N THR A 213 -0.34 12.26 7.69
CA THR A 213 -0.84 12.48 9.04
C THR A 213 -1.88 11.42 9.35
N VAL A 214 -1.68 10.68 10.44
CA VAL A 214 -2.53 9.57 10.86
C VAL A 214 -3.26 9.97 12.15
N PRO A 215 -4.59 10.10 12.13
CA PRO A 215 -5.35 10.36 13.36
C PRO A 215 -5.28 9.14 14.29
N LEU A 216 -4.99 9.38 15.56
CA LEU A 216 -5.09 8.42 16.65
C LEU A 216 -6.26 8.81 17.56
N ALA A 217 -6.67 7.90 18.45
CA ALA A 217 -7.85 8.10 19.30
C ALA A 217 -7.83 9.39 20.16
N LYS A 218 -6.64 9.90 20.52
CA LYS A 218 -6.46 11.11 21.35
C LYS A 218 -5.37 12.04 20.85
N ASP A 219 -4.81 11.77 19.68
CA ASP A 219 -3.58 12.41 19.23
C ASP A 219 -3.44 12.26 17.72
N VAL A 220 -2.36 12.81 17.15
CA VAL A 220 -2.04 12.70 15.73
C VAL A 220 -0.61 12.20 15.61
N GLU A 221 -0.38 11.23 14.71
CA GLU A 221 0.96 10.74 14.40
C GLU A 221 1.33 11.11 12.96
N HIS A 222 2.43 11.81 12.80
CA HIS A 222 3.00 12.17 11.51
C HIS A 222 3.99 11.10 11.07
N HIS A 223 3.86 10.66 9.82
CA HIS A 223 4.74 9.67 9.20
C HIS A 223 5.48 10.30 8.03
N LEU A 224 6.81 10.29 8.10
CA LEU A 224 7.68 10.73 7.02
C LEU A 224 8.23 9.52 6.28
N GLY A 225 8.13 9.55 4.96
CA GLY A 225 8.87 8.65 4.10
C GLY A 225 10.10 9.37 3.57
N CYS A 226 11.28 8.88 3.88
CA CYS A 226 12.54 9.45 3.41
C CYS A 226 13.30 8.45 2.54
N ARG A 227 13.94 8.92 1.47
CA ARG A 227 14.92 8.13 0.71
C ARG A 227 16.33 8.39 1.24
N PHE A 228 17.18 7.37 1.20
CA PHE A 228 18.59 7.59 1.50
C PHE A 228 19.28 8.34 0.35
N VAL A 229 20.15 9.26 0.72
CA VAL A 229 20.98 10.01 -0.22
C VAL A 229 22.37 9.41 -0.13
N ALA A 230 22.80 8.77 -1.22
CA ALA A 230 24.14 8.20 -1.39
C ALA A 230 24.66 7.40 -0.17
N LEU A 231 24.04 6.25 0.12
CA LEU A 231 24.52 5.37 1.19
C LEU A 231 26.00 5.00 1.00
N THR A 232 26.78 5.10 2.08
CA THR A 232 28.10 4.49 2.11
C THR A 232 27.97 2.97 2.07
N ARG A 233 28.95 2.27 1.47
CA ARG A 233 28.96 0.79 1.46
C ARG A 233 28.86 0.17 2.86
N ALA A 234 29.45 0.83 3.86
CA ALA A 234 29.39 0.39 5.24
C ALA A 234 27.98 0.53 5.83
N ALA A 235 27.30 1.66 5.57
CA ALA A 235 25.92 1.88 5.98
C ALA A 235 24.98 0.88 5.31
N GLU A 236 25.08 0.73 3.98
CA GLU A 236 24.29 -0.21 3.20
C GLU A 236 24.44 -1.65 3.72
N SER A 237 25.67 -2.12 3.96
CA SER A 237 25.89 -3.46 4.49
C SER A 237 25.27 -3.68 5.88
N ARG A 238 25.32 -2.67 6.76
CA ARG A 238 24.68 -2.75 8.08
C ARG A 238 23.16 -2.79 7.96
N LEU A 239 22.57 -1.92 7.13
CA LEU A 239 21.13 -1.87 6.88
C LEU A 239 20.65 -3.19 6.26
N GLN A 240 21.36 -3.75 5.28
CA GLN A 240 21.05 -5.04 4.68
C GLN A 240 20.99 -6.15 5.73
N LYS A 241 22.01 -6.25 6.60
CA LYS A 241 22.05 -7.25 7.68
C LYS A 241 20.86 -7.09 8.62
N LEU A 242 20.57 -5.86 9.05
CA LEU A 242 19.43 -5.58 9.92
C LEU A 242 18.10 -5.96 9.27
N ILE A 243 17.88 -5.56 8.01
CA ILE A 243 16.63 -5.84 7.28
C ILE A 243 16.41 -7.35 7.19
N THR A 244 17.45 -8.10 6.82
CA THR A 244 17.38 -9.57 6.77
C THR A 244 17.04 -10.17 8.13
N GLN A 245 17.64 -9.70 9.22
CA GLN A 245 17.32 -10.20 10.57
C GLN A 245 15.87 -9.89 10.97
N LEU A 246 15.38 -8.69 10.70
CA LEU A 246 13.99 -8.32 10.99
C LEU A 246 13.01 -9.19 10.18
N GLU A 247 13.32 -9.49 8.93
CA GLU A 247 12.49 -10.36 8.09
C GLU A 247 12.43 -11.79 8.64
N LEU A 248 13.59 -12.35 9.04
CA LEU A 248 13.68 -13.69 9.64
C LEU A 248 12.86 -13.78 10.94
N ASN A 249 13.00 -12.80 11.83
CA ASN A 249 12.25 -12.74 13.08
C ASN A 249 10.73 -12.68 12.84
N ARG A 250 10.29 -11.92 11.82
CA ARG A 250 8.88 -11.84 11.44
C ARG A 250 8.36 -13.19 10.92
N LYS A 251 9.13 -13.89 10.09
CA LYS A 251 8.77 -15.22 9.57
C LYS A 251 8.69 -16.27 10.67
N ALA A 252 9.53 -16.17 11.70
CA ALA A 252 9.48 -17.07 12.86
C ALA A 252 8.20 -16.85 13.69
N LEU A 253 7.80 -15.59 13.92
CA LEU A 253 6.61 -15.26 14.70
C LEU A 253 5.30 -15.68 14.02
N VAL A 254 5.23 -15.67 12.69
CA VAL A 254 4.04 -16.08 11.93
C VAL A 254 3.87 -17.60 11.85
N ARG A 255 4.94 -18.37 12.13
CA ARG A 255 4.95 -19.84 12.06
C ARG A 255 4.75 -20.53 13.42
N GLY A 256 4.84 -19.79 14.52
CA GLY A 256 4.56 -20.28 15.87
C GLY A 256 3.14 -19.96 16.28
#